data_AF-A0A970C974-F1
#
_entry.id   AF-A0A970C974-F1
#
_cell.length_a   1.000
_cell.length_b   1.000
_cell.length_c   1.000
_cell.angle_alpha   90.00
_cell.angle_beta   90.00
_cell.angle_gamma   90.00
#
_symmetry.space_group_name_H-M   'P 1'
#
loop_
_entity.id
_entity.type
_entity.pdbx_description
1 polymer ?
#
loop_
_entity_poly.entity_id
_entity_poly.type
_entity_poly.pdbx_seq_one_letter_code
_entity_poly.pdbx_strand_id
1 'polypeptide(L)'
;MNVKVALILLAGLTGLILGASAGCKGRAEIETGQVEHSFQNAADVERSLIQQALSEIRANNYPAVLESLNKLAQSPRLTPTQQESLRDLMLQLEERVHESGTGQTGSNEGISPTNAPDRPARSIQ
;
A
#
# COMPACT_ATOMS: atom_id res chain seq x y z
N MET A 1 -39.08 -34.10 6.62
CA MET A 1 -38.04 -33.32 7.34
C MET A 1 -37.09 -32.74 6.31
N ASN A 2 -36.68 -31.48 6.27
CA ASN A 2 -37.14 -30.21 6.82
C ASN A 2 -36.43 -29.15 5.96
N VAL A 3 -37.20 -28.23 5.38
CA VAL A 3 -36.71 -26.94 4.88
C VAL A 3 -36.18 -26.15 6.09
N LYS A 4 -34.87 -25.89 6.17
CA LYS A 4 -34.18 -24.87 6.98
C LYS A 4 -32.68 -25.21 7.05
N VAL A 5 -31.86 -24.53 6.26
CA VAL A 5 -30.61 -23.84 6.63
C VAL A 5 -30.03 -23.30 5.32
N ALA A 6 -30.43 -22.08 5.02
CA ALA A 6 -29.72 -21.21 4.09
C ALA A 6 -28.45 -20.67 4.76
N LEU A 7 -27.51 -20.22 3.93
CA LEU A 7 -26.52 -19.19 4.24
C LEU A 7 -25.28 -19.61 5.07
N ILE A 8 -24.26 -20.14 4.40
CA ILE A 8 -22.85 -19.91 4.79
C ILE A 8 -22.08 -19.53 3.52
N LEU A 9 -22.28 -18.29 3.10
CA LEU A 9 -21.29 -17.51 2.35
C LEU A 9 -20.38 -16.84 3.39
N LEU A 10 -19.08 -16.73 3.09
CA LEU A 10 -17.96 -16.21 3.91
C LEU A 10 -17.27 -17.21 4.86
N ALA A 11 -16.34 -18.00 4.32
CA ALA A 11 -15.10 -18.40 5.00
C ALA A 11 -14.21 -19.15 3.99
N GLY A 12 -13.34 -18.45 3.28
CA GLY A 12 -12.47 -19.12 2.30
C GLY A 12 -11.41 -18.22 1.71
N LEU A 13 -10.43 -17.79 2.52
CA LEU A 13 -9.04 -17.59 2.08
C LEU A 13 -8.13 -17.35 3.29
N THR A 14 -7.95 -18.42 4.06
CA THR A 14 -6.83 -18.58 4.97
C THR A 14 -5.57 -18.82 4.13
N GLY A 15 -4.74 -17.80 4.00
CA GLY A 15 -3.39 -17.89 3.42
C GLY A 15 -2.37 -17.31 4.40
N LEU A 16 -2.05 -18.07 5.44
CA LEU A 16 -0.93 -17.79 6.34
C LEU A 16 0.37 -18.25 5.65
N ILE A 17 1.23 -17.32 5.25
CA ILE A 17 2.64 -17.62 4.98
C ILE A 17 3.47 -16.82 5.98
N LEU A 18 3.86 -17.49 7.06
CA LEU A 18 5.00 -17.11 7.88
C LEU A 18 6.28 -17.54 7.15
N GLY A 19 7.00 -16.57 6.60
CA GLY A 19 8.37 -16.74 6.11
C GLY A 19 9.26 -15.67 6.71
N ALA A 20 9.94 -15.99 7.81
CA ALA A 20 11.04 -15.19 8.32
C ALA A 20 12.29 -15.45 7.46
N SER A 21 12.85 -14.43 6.82
CA SER A 21 14.29 -14.31 6.58
C SER A 21 14.64 -12.95 5.97
N ALA A 22 15.68 -12.35 6.56
CA ALA A 22 16.39 -11.14 6.13
C ALA A 22 15.57 -9.84 6.16
N GLY A 23 16.14 -8.82 6.79
CA GLY A 23 15.61 -7.47 6.68
C GLY A 23 15.49 -7.02 5.23
N CYS A 24 14.29 -7.05 4.67
CA CYS A 24 13.88 -6.09 3.66
C CYS A 24 13.49 -4.81 4.40
N LYS A 25 14.49 -4.12 4.94
CA LYS A 25 14.33 -2.73 5.34
C LYS A 25 14.30 -1.91 4.05
N GLY A 26 13.13 -1.36 3.73
CA GLY A 26 13.00 -0.25 2.78
C GLY A 26 12.73 -0.64 1.33
N ARG A 27 11.47 -0.96 1.02
CA ARG A 27 10.89 -0.48 -0.23
C ARG A 27 9.48 -0.03 0.11
N ALA A 28 9.24 1.27 0.18
CA ALA A 28 7.92 1.82 0.47
C ALA A 28 6.91 1.19 -0.50
N GLU A 29 6.11 0.22 -0.07
CA GLU A 29 5.14 -0.42 -0.94
C GLU A 29 4.09 0.63 -1.31
N ILE A 30 3.74 0.73 -2.60
CA ILE A 30 2.69 1.66 -3.01
C ILE A 30 1.41 1.21 -2.30
N GLU A 31 0.82 2.09 -1.49
CA GLU A 31 -0.34 1.77 -0.68
C GLU A 31 -1.61 1.72 -1.53
N THR A 32 -1.87 0.55 -2.13
CA THR A 32 -3.02 0.36 -3.03
C THR A 32 -4.35 0.17 -2.29
N GLY A 33 -4.31 -0.18 -0.99
CA GLY A 33 -5.51 -0.52 -0.21
C GLY A 33 -6.46 0.65 0.02
N GLN A 34 -5.93 1.83 0.38
CA GLN A 34 -6.76 3.03 0.54
C GLN A 34 -7.40 3.45 -0.79
N VAL A 35 -6.65 3.37 -1.89
CA VAL A 35 -7.16 3.71 -3.21
C VAL A 35 -8.26 2.73 -3.63
N GLU A 36 -8.06 1.43 -3.47
CA GLU A 36 -9.09 0.44 -3.79
C GLU A 36 -10.39 0.69 -3.01
N HIS A 37 -10.27 1.01 -1.72
CA HIS A 37 -11.41 1.32 -0.87
C HIS A 37 -12.17 2.58 -1.32
N SER A 38 -11.45 3.67 -1.62
CA SER A 38 -12.05 4.95 -2.10
C SER A 38 -12.82 4.80 -3.42
N PHE A 39 -12.46 3.82 -4.25
CA PHE A 39 -13.07 3.58 -5.55
C PHE A 39 -14.04 2.39 -5.58
N GLN A 40 -14.27 1.69 -4.46
CA GLN A 40 -15.17 0.54 -4.40
C GLN A 40 -16.60 0.87 -4.89
N ASN A 41 -17.06 2.09 -4.61
CA ASN A 41 -18.38 2.59 -4.98
C ASN A 41 -18.33 3.64 -6.12
N ALA A 42 -17.20 3.76 -6.82
CA ALA A 42 -17.10 4.64 -7.98
C ALA A 42 -17.96 4.13 -9.14
N ALA A 43 -18.22 4.99 -10.12
CA ALA A 43 -18.88 4.58 -11.35
C ALA A 43 -18.01 3.55 -12.12
N ASP A 44 -18.67 2.74 -12.96
CA ASP A 44 -18.09 1.52 -13.53
C ASP A 44 -16.80 1.79 -14.34
N VAL A 45 -16.75 2.94 -15.01
CA VAL A 45 -15.59 3.42 -15.78
C VAL A 45 -14.42 3.76 -14.86
N GLU A 46 -14.66 4.57 -13.83
CA GLU A 46 -13.64 4.96 -12.84
C GLU A 46 -13.11 3.75 -12.07
N ARG A 47 -14.01 2.82 -11.70
CA ARG A 47 -13.64 1.59 -11.01
C ARG A 47 -12.82 0.66 -11.90
N SER A 48 -13.14 0.58 -13.20
CA SER A 48 -12.35 -0.21 -14.15
C SER A 48 -10.95 0.37 -14.34
N LEU A 49 -10.85 1.69 -14.51
CA LEU A 49 -9.57 2.39 -14.67
C LEU A 49 -8.67 2.23 -13.45
N ILE A 50 -9.21 2.35 -12.23
CA ILE A 50 -8.38 2.16 -11.03
C ILE A 50 -7.95 0.70 -10.86
N GLN A 51 -8.84 -0.27 -11.12
CA GLN A 51 -8.49 -1.69 -11.03
C GLN A 51 -7.40 -2.07 -12.05
N GLN A 52 -7.45 -1.48 -13.25
CA GLN A 52 -6.39 -1.60 -14.24
C GLN A 52 -5.08 -0.99 -13.71
N ALA A 53 -5.10 0.22 -13.18
CA ALA A 53 -3.92 0.86 -12.59
C ALA A 53 -3.31 0.00 -11.46
N LEU A 54 -4.11 -0.56 -10.56
CA LEU A 54 -3.66 -1.47 -9.49
C LEU A 54 -3.06 -2.77 -10.03
N SER A 55 -3.58 -3.30 -11.14
CA SER A 55 -2.99 -4.46 -11.81
C SER A 55 -1.62 -4.11 -12.42
N GLU A 56 -1.50 -2.96 -13.08
CA GLU A 56 -0.25 -2.50 -13.69
C GLU A 56 0.81 -2.16 -12.64
N ILE A 57 0.42 -1.62 -11.47
CA ILE A 57 1.33 -1.42 -10.32
C ILE A 57 1.95 -2.75 -9.89
N ARG A 58 1.12 -3.79 -9.75
CA ARG A 58 1.59 -5.15 -9.40
C ARG A 58 2.48 -5.75 -10.48
N ALA A 59 2.25 -5.39 -11.74
CA ALA A 59 3.09 -5.77 -12.88
C ALA A 59 4.36 -4.90 -13.02
N ASN A 60 4.57 -3.89 -12.17
CA ASN A 60 5.64 -2.90 -12.27
C ASN A 60 5.62 -2.10 -13.59
N ASN A 61 4.46 -1.98 -14.24
CA ASN A 61 4.27 -1.25 -15.50
C ASN A 61 3.83 0.20 -15.24
N TYR A 62 4.70 0.96 -14.59
CA TYR A 62 4.41 2.32 -14.15
C TYR A 62 3.97 3.31 -15.26
N PRO A 63 4.47 3.23 -16.51
CA PRO A 63 3.95 4.07 -17.60
C PRO A 63 2.45 3.83 -17.88
N ALA A 64 2.00 2.57 -17.86
CA ALA A 64 0.59 2.24 -18.05
C ALA A 64 -0.29 2.64 -16.85
N VAL A 65 0.29 2.61 -15.64
CA VAL A 65 -0.36 3.17 -14.44
C VAL A 65 -0.62 4.65 -14.64
N LEU A 66 0.39 5.44 -15.03
CA LEU A 66 0.25 6.88 -15.25
C LEU A 66 -0.80 7.22 -16.30
N GLU A 67 -0.88 6.45 -17.40
CA GLU A 67 -1.91 6.64 -18.42
C GLU A 67 -3.32 6.46 -17.83
N SER A 68 -3.51 5.38 -17.05
CA SER A 68 -4.80 5.06 -16.42
C SER A 68 -5.20 6.11 -15.37
N LEU A 69 -4.25 6.54 -14.54
CA LEU A 69 -4.49 7.58 -13.53
C LEU A 69 -4.77 8.95 -14.15
N ASN A 70 -4.12 9.29 -15.27
CA ASN A 70 -4.37 10.54 -15.98
C ASN A 70 -5.79 10.57 -16.59
N LYS A 71 -6.24 9.45 -17.19
CA LYS A 71 -7.65 9.30 -17.62
C LYS A 71 -8.62 9.46 -16.46
N LEU A 72 -8.29 8.89 -15.30
CA LEU A 72 -9.11 8.97 -14.10
C LEU A 72 -9.18 10.41 -13.56
N ALA A 73 -8.06 11.13 -13.54
CA ALA A 73 -7.97 12.52 -13.09
C ALA A 73 -8.81 13.49 -13.93
N GLN A 74 -9.05 13.15 -15.20
CA GLN A 74 -9.91 13.92 -16.09
C GLN A 74 -11.41 13.63 -15.87
N SER A 75 -11.78 12.63 -15.05
CA SER A 75 -13.18 12.36 -14.77
C SER A 75 -13.78 13.44 -13.86
N PRO A 76 -14.86 14.12 -14.30
CA PRO A 76 -15.57 15.09 -13.47
C PRO A 76 -16.43 14.42 -12.37
N ARG A 77 -16.45 13.08 -12.32
CA ARG A 77 -17.30 12.29 -11.41
C ARG A 77 -16.59 11.88 -10.12
N LEU A 78 -15.30 12.20 -10.00
CA LEU A 78 -14.53 11.87 -8.81
C LEU A 78 -15.04 12.67 -7.61
N THR A 79 -15.28 11.98 -6.51
CA THR A 79 -15.55 12.62 -5.22
C THR A 79 -14.25 13.25 -4.68
N PRO A 80 -14.33 14.21 -3.73
CA PRO A 80 -13.15 14.80 -3.13
C PRO A 80 -12.20 13.73 -2.56
N THR A 81 -12.73 12.74 -1.85
CA THR A 81 -11.95 11.60 -1.31
C THR A 81 -11.24 10.81 -2.41
N GLN A 82 -11.91 10.55 -3.55
CA GLN A 82 -11.29 9.85 -4.69
C GLN A 82 -10.19 10.68 -5.34
N GLN A 83 -10.35 12.00 -5.42
CA GLN A 83 -9.32 12.91 -5.92
C GLN A 83 -8.09 12.94 -5.00
N GLU A 84 -8.30 12.92 -3.68
CA GLU A 84 -7.19 12.85 -2.72
C GLU A 84 -6.43 11.52 -2.84
N SER A 85 -7.14 10.38 -2.84
CA SER A 85 -6.52 9.07 -3.00
C SER A 85 -5.79 8.93 -4.34
N LEU A 86 -6.33 9.52 -5.42
CA LEU A 86 -5.68 9.53 -6.73
C LEU A 86 -4.39 10.35 -6.73
N ARG A 87 -4.41 11.54 -6.13
CA ARG A 87 -3.23 12.40 -6.00
C ARG A 87 -2.13 11.71 -5.18
N ASP A 88 -2.51 11.12 -4.06
CA ASP A 88 -1.59 10.41 -3.17
C ASP A 88 -0.93 9.22 -3.90
N LEU A 89 -1.72 8.45 -4.66
CA LEU A 89 -1.19 7.36 -5.48
C LEU A 89 -0.18 7.84 -6.54
N MET A 90 -0.45 8.98 -7.17
CA MET A 90 0.47 9.57 -8.15
C MET A 90 1.79 10.00 -7.49
N LEU A 91 1.75 10.60 -6.30
CA LEU A 91 2.95 10.97 -5.54
C LEU A 91 3.78 9.75 -5.17
N GLN A 92 3.15 8.71 -4.61
CA GLN A 92 3.84 7.45 -4.27
C GLN A 92 4.47 6.78 -5.50
N LEU A 93 3.82 6.88 -6.65
CA LEU A 93 4.33 6.35 -7.92
C LEU A 93 5.54 7.14 -8.43
N GLU A 94 5.51 8.47 -8.35
CA GLU A 94 6.63 9.34 -8.70
C GLU A 94 7.83 9.10 -7.78
N GLU A 95 7.60 8.96 -6.47
CA GLU A 95 8.64 8.59 -5.50
C GLU A 95 9.24 7.22 -5.87
N ARG A 96 8.41 6.22 -6.19
CA ARG A 96 8.89 4.89 -6.58
C ARG A 96 9.72 4.86 -7.85
N VAL A 97 9.35 5.65 -8.85
CA VAL A 97 10.11 5.78 -10.11
C VAL A 97 11.45 6.47 -9.85
N HIS A 98 11.48 7.51 -9.01
CA HIS A 98 12.71 8.18 -8.61
C HIS A 98 13.62 7.28 -7.75
N GLU A 99 13.08 6.61 -6.72
CA GLU A 99 13.81 5.68 -5.86
C GLU A 99 14.39 4.49 -6.64
N SER A 100 13.69 4.04 -7.69
CA SER A 100 14.20 2.97 -8.57
C SER A 100 15.34 3.46 -9.49
N GLY A 101 15.47 4.77 -9.71
CA GLY A 101 16.57 5.41 -10.43
C GLY A 101 17.75 5.84 -9.54
N THR A 102 17.50 6.09 -8.24
CA THR A 102 18.52 6.43 -7.25
C THR A 102 18.71 5.28 -6.28
N GLY A 103 19.62 4.35 -6.60
CA GLY A 103 20.02 3.32 -5.64
C GLY A 103 20.46 3.97 -4.31
N GLN A 104 19.72 3.69 -3.23
CA GLN A 104 20.08 3.91 -1.82
C GLN A 104 20.73 5.26 -1.45
N THR A 105 19.99 6.08 -0.70
CA THR A 105 20.56 6.82 0.43
C THR A 105 19.49 6.95 1.50
N GLY A 106 19.53 6.02 2.45
CA GLY A 106 18.78 6.14 3.69
C GLY A 106 19.45 7.12 4.66
N SER A 107 18.63 7.68 5.54
CA SER A 107 18.95 8.11 6.91
C SER A 107 17.61 8.43 7.57
N ASN A 108 16.86 7.43 8.05
CA ASN A 108 16.96 6.78 9.35
C ASN A 108 16.62 7.73 10.51
N GLU A 109 15.59 7.29 11.23
CA GLU A 109 15.00 7.82 12.45
C GLU A 109 16.03 8.29 13.49
N GLY A 110 15.89 9.54 13.93
CA GLY A 110 16.49 10.04 15.18
C GLY A 110 15.64 9.64 16.39
N ILE A 111 15.79 8.39 16.81
CA ILE A 111 15.77 7.85 18.18
C ILE A 111 15.26 8.79 19.31
N SER A 112 14.10 8.45 19.88
CA SER A 112 13.74 8.78 21.27
C SER A 112 14.77 8.16 22.23
N PRO A 113 15.37 8.91 23.18
CA PRO A 113 16.14 8.30 24.26
C PRO A 113 15.18 7.83 25.36
N THR A 114 14.85 6.54 25.41
CA THR A 114 14.26 5.94 26.60
C THR A 114 15.03 4.69 27.02
N ASN A 115 15.32 4.63 28.31
CA ASN A 115 15.93 3.55 29.09
C ASN A 115 17.45 3.31 28.95
N ALA A 116 18.20 4.01 29.80
CA ALA A 116 19.49 3.52 30.29
C ALA A 116 19.29 2.24 31.13
N PRO A 117 20.04 1.15 30.88
CA PRO A 117 19.91 -0.08 31.63
C PRO A 117 20.57 0.01 33.02
N ASP A 118 19.86 -0.65 33.95
CA ASP A 118 20.21 -1.15 35.27
C ASP A 118 21.71 -1.48 35.49
N ARG A 119 22.23 -1.09 36.67
CA ARG A 119 23.60 -1.41 37.14
C ARG A 119 23.84 -2.93 37.12
N PRO A 120 25.11 -3.33 36.94
CA PRO A 120 25.67 -4.17 38.00
C PRO A 120 26.94 -3.60 38.64
N ALA A 121 27.22 -4.18 39.81
CA ALA A 121 28.13 -3.69 40.82
C ALA A 121 29.61 -4.04 40.57
N ARG A 122 30.47 -3.20 41.18
CA ARG A 122 31.65 -3.56 41.98
C ARG A 122 33.02 -3.82 41.30
N SER A 123 34.01 -3.14 41.91
CA SER A 123 35.35 -3.59 42.31
C SER A 123 36.58 -3.27 41.46
N ILE A 124 37.41 -2.39 42.05
CA ILE A 124 38.85 -2.51 42.32
C ILE A 124 39.80 -2.65 41.11
N GLN A 125 40.54 -1.58 40.80
CA GLN A 125 41.94 -1.38 41.26
C GLN A 125 42.28 0.11 41.28
#